data_AF-A0A670YRV3-F1
#
_entry.id   AF-A0A670YRV3-F1
#
_cell.length_a   1.000
_cell.length_b   1.000
_cell.length_c   1.000
_cell.angle_alpha   90.00
_cell.angle_beta   90.00
_cell.angle_gamma   90.00
#
_symmetry.space_group_name_H-M   'P 1'
#
loop_
_entity.id
_entity.type
_entity.pdbx_description
1 polymer ?
#
loop_
_entity_poly.entity_id
_entity_poly.type
_entity_poly.pdbx_seq_one_letter_code
_entity_poly.pdbx_strand_id
1 'polypeptide(L)'
;LLEAKRGDAMVGTKPGPVQIVLVHKEQHSFELDEKALSQVLLQDAIRDLDVVVVSVAGAFRKGKSFLLDFLLRYLYTQKEDSKIDWLGVEDQPLTGFSWRGGSDPETTGIQIWSEVFIVMKPSGKKVAVVLMDTQGAFDSQSTVKDCATIFALSTMTSSVQIYNLSQNIQEDDLQQLQLFTEYGRLAMDEIFLKPFQTLMFLVRDWSFPYEYNYGLDGGMSFLDKRLEVKSHQHEEIQNVRKHIHSCFTNVNCFLLPHPGLKVATSPNFDGRLNDIADEFKDQLKQLIPFVLDPSQLLEKEINGSKVTCRGLLEYFKAYIKIYQGEDLPHPKSMLLVSLAWRREMEDLACIASAKPAELAPVAVANKITELYRKICSNKPANATQDSGCYHNTSSSLRIT
;
A
#
# COMPACT_ATOMS: atom_id res chain seq x y z
N LEU A 1 -20.63 -38.71 36.16
CA LEU A 1 -19.28 -38.21 36.48
C LEU A 1 -18.42 -38.48 35.24
N LEU A 2 -18.61 -37.80 34.10
CA LEU A 2 -18.29 -36.41 33.78
C LEU A 2 -16.88 -36.00 34.23
N GLU A 3 -15.88 -36.30 33.41
CA GLU A 3 -14.65 -35.49 33.33
C GLU A 3 -14.40 -35.15 31.85
N ALA A 4 -14.52 -33.85 31.59
CA ALA A 4 -14.33 -33.23 30.29
C ALA A 4 -12.83 -33.16 29.96
N LYS A 5 -12.46 -33.60 28.76
CA LYS A 5 -11.20 -33.25 28.12
C LYS A 5 -11.16 -31.74 27.92
N ARG A 6 -10.38 -31.04 28.75
CA ARG A 6 -9.96 -29.66 28.49
C ARG A 6 -9.09 -29.66 27.25
N GLY A 7 -9.54 -28.94 26.23
CA GLY A 7 -8.87 -28.82 24.94
C GLY A 7 -7.48 -28.22 25.06
N ASP A 8 -6.62 -28.64 24.13
CA ASP A 8 -5.31 -28.08 23.87
C ASP A 8 -5.42 -26.57 23.67
N ALA A 9 -4.98 -25.82 24.68
CA ALA A 9 -4.64 -24.42 24.50
C ALA A 9 -3.44 -24.37 23.56
N MET A 10 -3.65 -23.92 22.32
CA MET A 10 -2.56 -23.62 21.41
C MET A 10 -1.58 -22.66 22.11
N VAL A 11 -0.33 -23.11 22.23
CA VAL A 11 0.82 -22.35 22.69
C VAL A 11 0.88 -21.05 21.89
N GLY A 12 0.61 -19.92 22.54
CA GLY A 12 0.57 -18.60 21.90
C GLY A 12 1.95 -18.22 21.37
N THR A 13 2.11 -18.27 20.05
CA THR A 13 3.28 -17.72 19.36
C THR A 13 3.33 -16.21 19.59
N LYS A 14 4.52 -15.69 19.91
CA LYS A 14 4.77 -14.25 20.03
C LYS A 14 4.39 -13.55 18.72
N PRO A 15 3.75 -12.36 18.74
CA PRO A 15 3.46 -11.60 17.53
C PRO A 15 4.71 -11.34 16.68
N GLY A 16 4.57 -11.40 15.37
CA GLY A 16 5.67 -11.27 14.43
C GLY A 16 5.21 -10.95 13.00
N PRO A 17 6.16 -10.69 12.10
CA PRO A 17 5.84 -10.47 10.69
C PRO A 17 5.39 -11.77 10.02
N VAL A 18 4.33 -11.69 9.23
CA VAL A 18 3.75 -12.79 8.45
C VAL A 18 3.90 -12.47 6.99
N GLN A 19 4.61 -13.32 6.25
CA GLN A 19 4.72 -13.22 4.80
C GLN A 19 3.37 -13.57 4.16
N ILE A 20 2.81 -12.64 3.38
CA ILE A 20 1.52 -12.85 2.71
C ILE A 20 1.64 -12.87 1.20
N VAL A 21 2.59 -12.14 0.61
CA VAL A 21 2.88 -12.22 -0.83
C VAL A 21 4.32 -12.66 -1.02
N LEU A 22 4.53 -13.79 -1.68
CA LEU A 22 5.85 -14.32 -2.02
C LEU A 22 6.21 -13.91 -3.45
N VAL A 23 7.49 -13.62 -3.67
CA VAL A 23 8.04 -13.30 -5.00
C VAL A 23 8.97 -14.43 -5.41
N HIS A 24 8.57 -15.18 -6.43
CA HIS A 24 9.38 -16.24 -7.02
C HIS A 24 10.30 -15.63 -8.06
N LYS A 25 11.48 -15.18 -7.62
CA LYS A 25 12.42 -14.39 -8.45
C LYS A 25 12.84 -15.09 -9.74
N GLU A 26 12.99 -16.41 -9.75
CA GLU A 26 13.36 -17.18 -10.95
C GLU A 26 12.28 -17.18 -12.03
N GLN A 27 11.01 -17.11 -11.61
CA GLN A 27 9.85 -17.17 -12.50
C GLN A 27 9.20 -15.79 -12.69
N HIS A 28 9.71 -14.75 -12.02
CA HIS A 28 9.09 -13.41 -11.93
C HIS A 28 7.58 -13.49 -11.65
N SER A 29 7.20 -14.37 -10.73
CA SER A 29 5.81 -14.67 -10.41
C SER A 29 5.49 -14.37 -8.94
N PHE A 30 4.21 -14.13 -8.67
CA PHE A 30 3.70 -13.74 -7.37
C PHE A 30 2.72 -14.77 -6.84
N GLU A 31 2.91 -15.15 -5.58
CA GLU A 31 2.04 -16.08 -4.88
C GLU A 31 1.49 -15.44 -3.61
N LEU A 32 0.18 -15.56 -3.41
CA LEU A 32 -0.47 -15.17 -2.16
C LEU A 32 -0.49 -16.39 -1.24
N ASP A 33 0.10 -16.27 -0.05
CA ASP A 33 -0.13 -17.24 1.01
C ASP A 33 -1.51 -17.02 1.63
N GLU A 34 -2.52 -17.55 0.95
CA GLU A 34 -3.92 -17.43 1.35
C GLU A 34 -4.16 -17.97 2.77
N LYS A 35 -3.41 -19.01 3.17
CA LYS A 35 -3.56 -19.62 4.50
C LYS A 35 -3.04 -18.68 5.58
N ALA A 36 -1.83 -18.15 5.40
CA ALA A 36 -1.23 -17.20 6.34
C ALA A 36 -2.08 -15.93 6.46
N LEU A 37 -2.52 -15.35 5.34
CA LEU A 37 -3.38 -14.16 5.34
C LEU A 37 -4.73 -14.43 6.01
N SER A 38 -5.34 -15.60 5.75
CA SER A 38 -6.60 -16.01 6.38
C SER A 38 -6.49 -16.16 7.90
N GLN A 39 -5.37 -16.73 8.39
CA GLN A 39 -5.13 -16.87 9.83
C GLN A 39 -5.05 -15.53 10.55
N VAL A 40 -4.58 -14.48 9.87
CA VAL A 40 -4.52 -13.12 10.44
C VAL A 40 -5.88 -12.41 10.32
N LEU A 41 -6.48 -12.39 9.12
CA LEU A 41 -7.66 -11.55 8.83
C LEU A 41 -9.02 -12.19 9.17
N LEU A 42 -9.11 -13.51 9.35
CA LEU A 42 -10.38 -14.20 9.63
C LEU A 42 -10.57 -14.57 11.10
N GLN A 43 -9.78 -13.99 12.01
CA GLN A 43 -9.98 -14.17 13.45
C GLN A 43 -11.36 -13.64 13.86
N ASP A 44 -12.09 -14.40 14.68
CA ASP A 44 -13.49 -14.11 15.01
C ASP A 44 -13.72 -12.71 15.61
N ALA A 45 -12.73 -12.18 16.33
CA ALA A 45 -12.81 -10.86 16.97
C ALA A 45 -12.71 -9.68 15.98
N ILE A 46 -12.16 -9.88 14.77
CA ILE A 46 -11.81 -8.79 13.84
C ILE A 46 -12.35 -8.97 12.42
N ARG A 47 -12.69 -10.21 12.01
CA ARG A 47 -13.03 -10.54 10.61
C ARG A 47 -14.14 -9.70 9.99
N ASP A 48 -15.10 -9.25 10.81
CA ASP A 48 -16.26 -8.48 10.38
C ASP A 48 -16.14 -6.98 10.75
N LEU A 49 -14.98 -6.53 11.28
CA LEU A 49 -14.68 -5.12 11.51
C LEU A 49 -14.16 -4.47 10.22
N ASP A 50 -14.51 -3.20 10.03
CA ASP A 50 -13.90 -2.36 9.00
C ASP A 50 -12.40 -2.21 9.26
N VAL A 51 -11.61 -2.39 8.21
CA VAL A 51 -10.15 -2.45 8.31
C VAL A 51 -9.51 -1.12 7.93
N VAL A 52 -8.48 -0.72 8.64
CA VAL A 52 -7.55 0.37 8.31
C VAL A 52 -6.22 -0.30 7.97
N VAL A 53 -5.65 0.03 6.82
CA VAL A 53 -4.42 -0.61 6.34
C VAL A 53 -3.38 0.45 6.08
N VAL A 54 -2.33 0.46 6.90
CA VAL A 54 -1.19 1.37 6.76
C VAL A 54 -0.05 0.59 6.13
N SER A 55 0.32 0.99 4.92
CA SER A 55 1.39 0.40 4.13
C SER A 55 2.58 1.35 4.05
N VAL A 56 3.79 0.82 4.20
CA VAL A 56 5.03 1.57 3.92
C VAL A 56 5.73 0.91 2.75
N ALA A 57 5.83 1.65 1.64
CA ALA A 57 6.50 1.19 0.43
C ALA A 57 7.50 2.24 -0.06
N GLY A 58 8.47 1.83 -0.87
CA GLY A 58 9.53 2.71 -1.39
C GLY A 58 10.85 1.98 -1.55
N ALA A 59 11.90 2.73 -1.88
CA ALA A 59 13.19 2.15 -2.22
C ALA A 59 13.77 1.23 -1.12
N PHE A 60 14.58 0.28 -1.57
CA PHE A 60 15.28 -0.66 -0.71
C PHE A 60 16.33 0.03 0.19
N ARG A 61 16.51 -0.50 1.42
CA ARG A 61 17.39 0.03 2.49
C ARG A 61 17.15 1.49 2.91
N LYS A 62 15.92 1.98 2.79
CA LYS A 62 15.54 3.34 3.23
C LYS A 62 14.80 3.38 4.59
N GLY A 63 14.99 2.36 5.43
CA GLY A 63 14.46 2.35 6.80
C GLY A 63 12.93 2.26 6.92
N LYS A 64 12.28 1.45 6.08
CA LYS A 64 10.82 1.20 6.11
C LYS A 64 10.40 0.43 7.35
N SER A 65 10.96 -0.76 7.53
CA SER A 65 10.70 -1.64 8.68
C SER A 65 11.07 -0.96 10.01
N PHE A 66 12.16 -0.17 10.04
CA PHE A 66 12.50 0.69 11.19
C PHE A 66 11.40 1.71 11.55
N LEU A 67 10.75 2.31 10.56
CA LEU A 67 9.61 3.21 10.79
C LEU A 67 8.36 2.42 11.27
N LEU A 68 8.09 1.26 10.66
CA LEU A 68 6.98 0.39 11.03
C LEU A 68 7.08 -0.09 12.48
N ASP A 69 8.28 -0.30 13.00
CA ASP A 69 8.44 -0.68 14.40
C ASP A 69 8.05 0.44 15.38
N PHE A 70 8.22 1.72 15.01
CA PHE A 70 7.67 2.83 15.80
C PHE A 70 6.14 2.90 15.72
N LEU A 71 5.57 2.60 14.55
CA LEU A 71 4.11 2.45 14.39
C LEU A 71 3.58 1.32 15.30
N LEU A 72 4.28 0.17 15.36
CA LEU A 72 3.95 -0.93 16.27
C LEU A 72 4.02 -0.49 17.73
N ARG A 73 5.10 0.18 18.13
CA ARG A 73 5.28 0.64 19.51
C ARG A 73 4.15 1.56 19.96
N TYR A 74 3.71 2.46 19.08
CA TYR A 74 2.56 3.33 19.32
C TYR A 74 1.26 2.53 19.53
N LEU A 75 0.97 1.57 18.65
CA LEU A 75 -0.25 0.75 18.75
C LEU A 75 -0.27 -0.13 20.00
N TYR A 76 0.87 -0.73 20.37
CA TYR A 76 0.97 -1.50 21.62
C TYR A 76 0.79 -0.62 22.86
N THR A 77 1.41 0.56 22.87
CA THR A 77 1.25 1.52 23.98
C THR A 77 -0.21 1.94 24.14
N GLN A 78 -0.91 2.22 23.04
CA GLN A 78 -2.34 2.54 23.07
C GLN A 78 -3.20 1.36 23.55
N LYS A 79 -2.88 0.13 23.11
CA LYS A 79 -3.60 -1.08 23.50
C LYS A 79 -3.48 -1.36 25.00
N GLU A 80 -2.32 -1.10 25.58
CA GLU A 80 -2.04 -1.30 27.01
C GLU A 80 -2.59 -0.19 27.91
N ASP A 81 -3.16 0.88 27.32
CA ASP A 81 -3.65 2.09 28.02
C ASP A 81 -2.62 2.65 29.03
N SER A 82 -1.34 2.58 28.64
CA SER A 82 -0.26 3.05 29.50
C SER A 82 -0.12 4.56 29.37
N LYS A 83 -0.02 5.28 30.50
CA LYS A 83 0.28 6.73 30.54
C LYS A 83 1.75 7.05 30.22
N ILE A 84 2.47 6.11 29.61
CA ILE A 84 3.91 6.18 29.35
C ILE A 84 4.12 6.87 28.00
N ASP A 85 5.22 7.58 27.83
CA ASP A 85 5.63 8.09 26.52
C ASP A 85 5.77 6.91 25.53
N TRP A 86 4.92 6.89 24.50
CA TRP A 86 4.83 5.79 23.55
C TRP A 86 6.13 5.55 22.78
N LEU A 87 7.00 6.57 22.70
CA LEU A 87 8.29 6.44 22.03
C LEU A 87 9.15 5.37 22.72
N GLY A 88 8.89 5.10 24.00
CA GLY A 88 9.49 4.05 24.81
C GLY A 88 10.58 4.56 25.75
N VAL A 89 11.16 3.64 26.51
CA VAL A 89 12.31 3.91 27.38
C VAL A 89 13.57 3.98 26.54
N GLU A 90 14.49 4.91 26.87
CA GLU A 90 15.65 5.22 26.02
C GLU A 90 16.57 4.02 25.72
N ASP A 91 16.74 3.12 26.70
CA ASP A 91 17.62 1.95 26.62
C ASP A 91 16.94 0.67 26.08
N GLN A 92 15.65 0.74 25.74
CA GLN A 92 14.92 -0.41 25.23
C GLN A 92 15.10 -0.55 23.71
N PRO A 93 15.62 -1.69 23.21
CA PRO A 93 15.73 -1.96 21.78
C PRO A 93 14.39 -1.89 21.06
N LEU A 94 14.43 -1.57 19.78
CA LEU A 94 13.25 -1.56 18.92
C LEU A 94 13.04 -2.98 18.37
N THR A 95 11.83 -3.51 18.51
CA THR A 95 11.50 -4.86 18.05
C THR A 95 10.19 -4.84 17.27
N GLY A 96 10.16 -5.57 16.16
CA GLY A 96 8.97 -5.69 15.33
C GLY A 96 9.28 -6.47 14.06
N PHE A 97 9.11 -5.83 12.91
CA PHE A 97 9.52 -6.36 11.62
C PHE A 97 11.04 -6.58 11.60
N SER A 98 11.52 -7.57 10.82
CA SER A 98 12.96 -7.77 10.71
C SER A 98 13.58 -6.58 9.98
N TRP A 99 14.57 -5.94 10.61
CA TRP A 99 15.38 -4.90 9.98
C TRP A 99 16.84 -5.03 10.42
N ARG A 100 17.74 -4.69 9.51
CA ARG A 100 19.18 -4.64 9.75
C ARG A 100 19.85 -3.61 8.86
N GLY A 101 21.09 -3.23 9.19
CA GLY A 101 21.98 -2.58 8.23
C GLY A 101 22.44 -3.53 7.11
N GLY A 102 23.29 -3.03 6.20
CA GLY A 102 23.88 -3.82 5.11
C GLY A 102 23.23 -3.61 3.74
N SER A 103 23.79 -4.25 2.70
CA SER A 103 23.43 -4.02 1.29
C SER A 103 22.45 -5.04 0.69
N ASP A 104 22.17 -6.17 1.36
CA ASP A 104 21.38 -7.28 0.77
C ASP A 104 19.91 -7.25 1.18
N PRO A 105 18.92 -7.60 0.34
CA PRO A 105 17.50 -7.59 0.71
C PRO A 105 17.16 -8.35 2.00
N GLU A 106 16.26 -7.76 2.80
CA GLU A 106 15.72 -8.36 4.03
C GLU A 106 14.27 -8.79 3.82
N THR A 107 13.40 -7.84 3.46
CA THR A 107 11.99 -8.10 3.14
C THR A 107 11.85 -8.44 1.66
N THR A 108 11.27 -9.59 1.33
CA THR A 108 10.85 -9.95 -0.04
C THR A 108 9.33 -9.99 -0.08
N GLY A 109 8.69 -9.49 -1.14
CA GLY A 109 7.23 -9.46 -1.27
C GLY A 109 6.50 -8.51 -0.31
N ILE A 110 5.42 -8.98 0.31
CA ILE A 110 4.60 -8.21 1.27
C ILE A 110 4.46 -9.00 2.57
N GLN A 111 4.75 -8.33 3.69
CA GLN A 111 4.54 -8.84 5.04
C GLN A 111 3.49 -7.99 5.77
N ILE A 112 2.73 -8.62 6.66
CA ILE A 112 1.86 -7.92 7.61
C ILE A 112 2.20 -8.35 9.03
N TRP A 113 1.87 -7.51 10.02
CA TRP A 113 1.99 -7.93 11.41
C TRP A 113 0.92 -8.97 11.76
N SER A 114 1.30 -10.04 12.46
CA SER A 114 0.38 -11.15 12.80
C SER A 114 -0.77 -10.72 13.72
N GLU A 115 -0.55 -9.68 14.52
CA GLU A 115 -1.53 -9.16 15.47
C GLU A 115 -2.25 -7.95 14.87
N VAL A 116 -3.56 -8.07 14.70
CA VAL A 116 -4.42 -6.98 14.22
C VAL A 116 -4.93 -6.17 15.41
N PHE A 117 -4.72 -4.86 15.39
CA PHE A 117 -5.08 -4.00 16.53
C PHE A 117 -6.53 -3.53 16.41
N ILE A 118 -7.32 -3.69 17.48
CA ILE A 118 -8.67 -3.14 17.53
C ILE A 118 -8.60 -1.76 18.17
N VAL A 119 -8.90 -0.72 17.40
CA VAL A 119 -8.88 0.68 17.88
C VAL A 119 -10.30 1.23 17.92
N MET A 120 -10.64 1.92 19.01
CA MET A 120 -11.90 2.63 19.14
C MET A 120 -11.75 4.06 18.63
N LYS A 121 -12.46 4.39 17.56
CA LYS A 121 -12.51 5.76 17.03
C LYS A 121 -13.30 6.68 17.96
N PRO A 122 -13.11 8.01 17.90
CA PRO A 122 -13.89 8.97 18.68
C PRO A 122 -15.40 8.87 18.48
N SER A 123 -15.85 8.34 17.34
CA SER A 123 -17.26 8.04 17.06
C SER A 123 -17.84 6.85 17.85
N GLY A 124 -17.02 6.16 18.65
CA GLY A 124 -17.37 4.92 19.36
C GLY A 124 -17.26 3.65 18.50
N LYS A 125 -16.96 3.79 17.20
CA LYS A 125 -16.82 2.66 16.27
C LYS A 125 -15.47 1.96 16.47
N LYS A 126 -15.49 0.63 16.52
CA LYS A 126 -14.28 -0.20 16.50
C LYS A 126 -13.83 -0.45 15.06
N VAL A 127 -12.53 -0.32 14.83
CA VAL A 127 -11.88 -0.63 13.54
C VAL A 127 -10.67 -1.53 13.78
N ALA A 128 -10.33 -2.34 12.78
CA ALA A 128 -9.16 -3.21 12.80
C ALA A 128 -8.00 -2.53 12.07
N VAL A 129 -6.84 -2.35 12.71
CA VAL A 129 -5.66 -1.71 12.12
C VAL A 129 -4.63 -2.77 11.76
N VAL A 130 -4.23 -2.80 10.48
CA VAL A 130 -3.22 -3.69 9.91
C VAL A 130 -2.03 -2.85 9.46
N LEU A 131 -0.82 -3.24 9.89
CA LEU A 131 0.43 -2.70 9.38
C LEU A 131 1.02 -3.63 8.32
N MET A 132 1.46 -3.03 7.21
CA MET A 132 1.99 -3.73 6.04
C MET A 132 3.38 -3.20 5.69
N ASP A 133 4.36 -4.10 5.69
CA ASP A 133 5.72 -3.86 5.17
C ASP A 133 5.83 -4.42 3.76
N THR A 134 6.38 -3.64 2.85
CA THR A 134 6.66 -4.09 1.49
C THR A 134 8.15 -4.24 1.26
N GLN A 135 8.51 -5.15 0.37
CA GLN A 135 9.85 -5.18 -0.21
C GLN A 135 10.22 -3.80 -0.76
N GLY A 136 11.49 -3.46 -0.64
CA GLY A 136 12.01 -2.25 -1.26
C GLY A 136 12.09 -2.38 -2.76
N ALA A 137 11.59 -1.38 -3.48
CA ALA A 137 11.82 -1.29 -4.92
C ALA A 137 13.33 -1.18 -5.21
N PHE A 138 13.74 -1.73 -6.36
CA PHE A 138 15.09 -1.63 -6.93
C PHE A 138 16.18 -2.33 -6.11
N ASP A 139 15.92 -3.54 -5.62
CA ASP A 139 17.02 -4.42 -5.21
C ASP A 139 17.77 -4.96 -6.46
N SER A 140 18.95 -5.55 -6.26
CA SER A 140 19.79 -6.05 -7.37
C SER A 140 19.24 -7.30 -8.06
N GLN A 141 18.09 -7.82 -7.63
CA GLN A 141 17.54 -9.11 -8.04
C GLN A 141 16.10 -9.05 -8.56
N SER A 142 15.41 -7.92 -8.38
CA SER A 142 14.01 -7.72 -8.77
C SER A 142 13.91 -6.86 -10.01
N THR A 143 12.97 -7.22 -10.88
CA THR A 143 12.69 -6.44 -12.08
C THR A 143 11.87 -5.19 -11.75
N VAL A 144 11.81 -4.24 -12.70
CA VAL A 144 10.92 -3.08 -12.60
C VAL A 144 9.45 -3.53 -12.46
N LYS A 145 9.06 -4.59 -13.18
CA LYS A 145 7.73 -5.22 -13.06
C LYS A 145 7.48 -5.70 -11.64
N ASP A 146 8.48 -6.32 -11.02
CA ASP A 146 8.29 -6.89 -9.68
C ASP A 146 8.03 -5.80 -8.65
N CYS A 147 8.83 -4.73 -8.72
CA CYS A 147 8.69 -3.56 -7.87
C CYS A 147 7.33 -2.87 -8.07
N ALA A 148 6.94 -2.67 -9.34
CA ALA A 148 5.66 -2.05 -9.69
C ALA A 148 4.46 -2.88 -9.21
N THR A 149 4.55 -4.21 -9.26
CA THR A 149 3.51 -5.13 -8.80
C THR A 149 3.32 -5.07 -7.29
N ILE A 150 4.42 -5.15 -6.52
CA ILE A 150 4.37 -5.05 -5.06
C ILE A 150 3.82 -3.70 -4.63
N PHE A 151 4.32 -2.61 -5.23
CA PHE A 151 3.86 -1.27 -4.95
C PHE A 151 2.38 -1.06 -5.33
N ALA A 152 1.92 -1.69 -6.42
CA ALA A 152 0.51 -1.61 -6.82
C ALA A 152 -0.41 -2.39 -5.89
N LEU A 153 -0.04 -3.63 -5.54
CA LEU A 153 -0.78 -4.44 -4.58
C LEU A 153 -0.90 -3.73 -3.23
N SER A 154 0.20 -3.15 -2.72
CA SER A 154 0.18 -2.41 -1.46
C SER A 154 -0.69 -1.15 -1.54
N THR A 155 -0.64 -0.42 -2.65
CA THR A 155 -1.43 0.82 -2.83
C THR A 155 -2.92 0.53 -2.97
N MET A 156 -3.31 -0.51 -3.75
CA MET A 156 -4.72 -0.86 -3.92
C MET A 156 -5.35 -1.40 -2.64
N THR A 157 -4.59 -2.09 -1.80
CA THR A 157 -5.10 -2.72 -0.57
C THR A 157 -4.98 -1.82 0.66
N SER A 158 -4.13 -0.79 0.63
CA SER A 158 -3.97 0.15 1.75
C SER A 158 -4.99 1.29 1.73
N SER A 159 -5.31 1.81 2.92
CA SER A 159 -6.04 3.09 3.07
C SER A 159 -5.09 4.27 3.25
N VAL A 160 -3.90 4.01 3.81
CA VAL A 160 -2.78 4.96 3.88
C VAL A 160 -1.56 4.29 3.27
N GLN A 161 -1.10 4.81 2.14
CA GLN A 161 0.15 4.42 1.50
C GLN A 161 1.22 5.45 1.84
N ILE A 162 2.17 5.09 2.70
CA ILE A 162 3.36 5.87 2.98
C ILE A 162 4.40 5.52 1.90
N TYR A 163 4.75 6.50 1.08
CA TYR A 163 5.78 6.39 0.07
C TYR A 163 7.09 6.93 0.64
N ASN A 164 7.94 6.02 1.12
CA ASN A 164 9.18 6.30 1.83
C ASN A 164 10.33 6.56 0.85
N LEU A 165 10.67 7.84 0.71
CA LEU A 165 11.67 8.37 -0.22
C LEU A 165 12.91 8.86 0.50
N SER A 166 14.04 8.88 -0.20
CA SER A 166 15.34 9.28 0.38
C SER A 166 15.70 10.67 -0.10
N GLN A 167 15.90 11.60 0.83
CA GLN A 167 16.39 12.97 0.67
C GLN A 167 15.48 13.92 -0.13
N ASN A 168 14.83 13.47 -1.20
CA ASN A 168 14.09 14.33 -2.12
C ASN A 168 12.95 13.54 -2.79
N ILE A 169 12.08 14.25 -3.51
CA ILE A 169 11.11 13.67 -4.46
C ILE A 169 11.67 13.92 -5.87
N GLN A 170 12.09 12.85 -6.53
CA GLN A 170 12.66 12.88 -7.88
C GLN A 170 11.60 12.56 -8.95
N GLU A 171 11.90 12.81 -10.23
CA GLU A 171 10.91 12.56 -11.30
C GLU A 171 10.66 11.07 -11.53
N ASP A 172 11.67 10.22 -11.34
CA ASP A 172 11.53 8.76 -11.38
C ASP A 172 10.63 8.25 -10.25
N ASP A 173 10.71 8.84 -9.05
CA ASP A 173 9.78 8.54 -7.95
C ASP A 173 8.32 8.80 -8.36
N LEU A 174 8.08 9.90 -9.08
CA LEU A 174 6.76 10.26 -9.58
C LEU A 174 6.32 9.38 -10.75
N GLN A 175 7.25 9.01 -11.64
CA GLN A 175 6.97 8.08 -12.75
C GLN A 175 6.56 6.70 -12.24
N GLN A 176 7.06 6.23 -11.09
CA GLN A 176 6.54 4.99 -10.50
C GLN A 176 5.04 5.06 -10.20
N LEU A 177 4.52 6.26 -9.93
CA LEU A 177 3.10 6.48 -9.68
C LEU A 177 2.26 6.48 -10.97
N GLN A 178 2.88 6.55 -12.15
CA GLN A 178 2.20 6.59 -13.44
C GLN A 178 1.35 5.33 -13.72
N LEU A 179 1.74 4.18 -13.18
CA LEU A 179 0.92 2.97 -13.28
C LEU A 179 -0.49 3.20 -12.69
N PHE A 180 -0.58 4.00 -11.62
CA PHE A 180 -1.84 4.33 -10.97
C PHE A 180 -2.61 5.43 -11.68
N THR A 181 -1.92 6.30 -12.42
CA THR A 181 -2.57 7.44 -13.08
C THR A 181 -3.55 7.01 -14.14
N GLU A 182 -3.23 5.98 -14.93
CA GLU A 182 -4.16 5.42 -15.91
C GLU A 182 -5.29 4.63 -15.24
N TYR A 183 -5.00 3.91 -14.16
CA TYR A 183 -6.03 3.22 -13.38
C TYR A 183 -7.05 4.19 -12.77
N GLY A 184 -6.57 5.26 -12.14
CA GLY A 184 -7.44 6.26 -11.56
C GLY A 184 -8.19 7.08 -12.58
N ARG A 185 -7.60 7.33 -13.76
CA ARG A 185 -8.33 7.95 -14.88
C ARG A 185 -9.54 7.10 -15.28
N LEU A 186 -9.35 5.79 -15.51
CA LEU A 186 -10.45 4.90 -15.85
C LEU A 186 -11.50 4.79 -14.74
N ALA A 187 -11.07 4.76 -13.47
CA ALA A 187 -11.99 4.78 -12.34
C ALA A 187 -12.83 6.07 -12.32
N MET A 188 -12.20 7.23 -12.52
CA MET A 188 -12.93 8.50 -12.58
C MET A 188 -13.93 8.55 -13.74
N ASP A 189 -13.58 7.97 -14.90
CA ASP A 189 -14.45 7.94 -16.08
C ASP A 189 -15.63 6.94 -15.94
N GLU A 190 -15.42 5.78 -15.32
CA GLU A 190 -16.45 4.73 -15.21
C GLU A 190 -17.29 4.82 -13.92
N ILE A 191 -16.70 5.25 -12.80
CA ILE A 191 -17.37 5.29 -11.47
C ILE A 191 -17.40 6.66 -10.80
N PHE A 192 -16.76 7.69 -11.37
CA PHE A 192 -16.75 9.05 -10.82
C PHE A 192 -16.21 9.18 -9.40
N LEU A 193 -15.38 8.20 -8.96
CA LEU A 193 -14.77 8.17 -7.64
C LEU A 193 -13.26 8.02 -7.77
N LYS A 194 -12.54 8.65 -6.84
CA LYS A 194 -11.10 8.44 -6.72
C LYS A 194 -10.84 7.03 -6.20
N PRO A 195 -9.96 6.24 -6.85
CA PRO A 195 -9.74 4.85 -6.46
C PRO A 195 -8.98 4.66 -5.14
N PHE A 196 -8.16 5.65 -4.75
CA PHE A 196 -7.28 5.54 -3.59
C PHE A 196 -7.54 6.65 -2.58
N GLN A 197 -7.21 6.38 -1.33
CA GLN A 197 -7.51 7.28 -0.22
C GLN A 197 -6.34 8.22 0.06
N THR A 198 -5.33 7.79 0.82
CA THR A 198 -4.24 8.66 1.24
C THR A 198 -2.90 8.17 0.70
N LEU A 199 -2.20 9.04 -0.04
CA LEU A 199 -0.77 8.90 -0.35
C LEU A 199 0.01 9.89 0.50
N MET A 200 1.00 9.41 1.24
CA MET A 200 1.90 10.25 2.02
C MET A 200 3.33 10.11 1.51
N PHE A 201 3.88 11.16 0.90
CA PHE A 201 5.31 11.24 0.61
C PHE A 201 6.06 11.44 1.93
N LEU A 202 6.82 10.45 2.35
CA LEU A 202 7.70 10.56 3.52
C LEU A 202 9.13 10.72 3.04
N VAL A 203 9.63 11.95 3.06
CA VAL A 203 11.00 12.27 2.64
C VAL A 203 11.93 12.09 3.84
N ARG A 204 12.73 11.03 3.81
CA ARG A 204 13.75 10.70 4.81
C ARG A 204 15.00 11.55 4.62
N ASP A 205 15.75 11.80 5.67
CA ASP A 205 17.05 12.48 5.61
C ASP A 205 16.98 13.85 4.92
N TRP A 206 15.87 14.58 5.11
CA TRP A 206 15.70 15.92 4.57
C TRP A 206 16.79 16.84 5.12
N SER A 207 17.50 17.50 4.20
CA SER A 207 18.74 18.23 4.52
C SER A 207 18.62 19.75 4.37
N PHE A 208 17.44 20.25 4.01
CA PHE A 208 17.22 21.68 3.74
C PHE A 208 16.10 22.30 4.62
N PRO A 209 16.16 22.15 5.96
CA PRO A 209 15.14 22.69 6.86
C PRO A 209 15.00 24.22 6.78
N TYR A 210 16.04 24.91 6.30
CA TYR A 210 16.06 26.35 6.08
C TYR A 210 15.26 26.81 4.85
N GLU A 211 14.95 25.91 3.90
CA GLU A 211 14.05 26.19 2.77
C GLU A 211 12.64 25.72 3.08
N TYR A 212 12.51 24.49 3.58
CA TYR A 212 11.26 23.88 4.02
C TYR A 212 11.47 23.20 5.36
N ASN A 213 10.80 23.69 6.40
CA ASN A 213 10.91 23.16 7.76
C ASN A 213 10.58 21.65 7.80
N TYR A 214 11.12 20.94 8.79
CA TYR A 214 10.71 19.57 9.07
C TYR A 214 9.21 19.48 9.40
N GLY A 215 8.64 18.30 9.19
CA GLY A 215 7.25 18.01 9.51
C GLY A 215 6.30 18.10 8.33
N LEU A 216 5.01 18.14 8.65
CA LEU A 216 3.91 18.16 7.66
C LEU A 216 3.84 19.50 6.91
N ASP A 217 3.91 20.63 7.62
CA ASP A 217 3.70 21.96 7.00
C ASP A 217 4.76 22.28 5.93
N GLY A 218 6.03 22.04 6.25
CA GLY A 218 7.11 22.20 5.29
C GLY A 218 7.04 21.16 4.17
N GLY A 219 6.62 19.94 4.48
CA GLY A 219 6.41 18.88 3.48
C GLY A 219 5.32 19.22 2.47
N MET A 220 4.18 19.74 2.91
CA MET A 220 3.10 20.19 2.04
C MET A 220 3.56 21.32 1.13
N SER A 221 4.23 22.33 1.68
CA SER A 221 4.77 23.46 0.91
C SER A 221 5.81 23.00 -0.14
N PHE A 222 6.64 22.02 0.22
CA PHE A 222 7.61 21.41 -0.66
C PHE A 222 6.94 20.59 -1.77
N LEU A 223 5.91 19.80 -1.42
CA LEU A 223 5.16 18.97 -2.37
C LEU A 223 4.41 19.81 -3.39
N ASP A 224 3.76 20.90 -2.98
CA ASP A 224 3.03 21.81 -3.87
C ASP A 224 3.95 22.35 -4.98
N LYS A 225 5.18 22.74 -4.62
CA LYS A 225 6.20 23.16 -5.60
C LYS A 225 6.64 22.02 -6.52
N ARG A 226 6.71 20.79 -6.03
CA ARG A 226 7.12 19.61 -6.84
C ARG A 226 6.04 19.16 -7.82
N LEU A 227 4.78 19.22 -7.40
CA LEU A 227 3.62 18.85 -8.20
C LEU A 227 3.06 19.98 -9.07
N GLU A 228 3.63 21.18 -8.98
CA GLU A 228 3.29 22.31 -9.85
C GLU A 228 3.46 21.93 -11.34
N VAL A 229 2.36 21.99 -12.09
CA VAL A 229 2.33 21.72 -13.53
C VAL A 229 2.78 22.97 -14.28
N LYS A 230 3.86 22.86 -15.05
CA LYS A 230 4.45 23.97 -15.82
C LYS A 230 4.34 23.70 -17.30
N SER A 231 3.99 24.73 -18.09
CA SER A 231 3.75 24.61 -19.53
C SER A 231 4.96 24.12 -20.34
N HIS A 232 6.18 24.33 -19.85
CA HIS A 232 7.42 23.88 -20.49
C HIS A 232 7.83 22.44 -20.13
N GLN A 233 7.13 21.79 -19.18
CA GLN A 233 7.39 20.39 -18.86
C GLN A 233 6.91 19.49 -20.01
N HIS A 234 7.58 18.36 -20.21
CA HIS A 234 7.12 17.32 -21.14
C HIS A 234 5.70 16.87 -20.79
N GLU A 235 4.89 16.48 -21.78
CA GLU A 235 3.48 16.13 -21.58
C GLU A 235 3.32 14.99 -20.56
N GLU A 236 4.19 13.98 -20.61
CA GLU A 236 4.22 12.88 -19.66
C GLU A 236 4.40 13.34 -18.19
N ILE A 237 5.29 14.30 -17.98
CA ILE A 237 5.60 14.90 -16.68
C ILE A 237 4.41 15.69 -16.13
N GLN A 238 3.71 16.42 -17.01
CA GLN A 238 2.48 17.13 -16.66
C GLN A 238 1.35 16.15 -16.34
N ASN A 239 1.23 15.07 -17.11
CA ASN A 239 0.20 14.06 -16.93
C ASN A 239 0.35 13.37 -15.58
N VAL A 240 1.55 12.93 -15.20
CA VAL A 240 1.77 12.30 -13.87
C VAL A 240 1.27 13.21 -12.74
N ARG A 241 1.65 14.50 -12.75
CA ARG A 241 1.25 15.48 -11.72
C ARG A 241 -0.26 15.70 -11.66
N LYS A 242 -0.92 15.88 -12.82
CA LYS A 242 -2.38 16.06 -12.90
C LYS A 242 -3.12 14.85 -12.34
N HIS A 243 -2.63 13.65 -12.64
CA HIS A 243 -3.34 12.43 -12.28
C HIS A 243 -3.09 11.97 -10.83
N ILE A 244 -1.96 12.32 -10.20
CA ILE A 244 -1.77 12.03 -8.76
C ILE A 244 -2.94 12.59 -7.94
N HIS A 245 -3.36 13.83 -8.21
CA HIS A 245 -4.50 14.45 -7.53
C HIS A 245 -5.86 13.84 -7.93
N SER A 246 -5.99 13.22 -9.11
CA SER A 246 -7.22 12.52 -9.50
C SER A 246 -7.31 11.10 -8.93
N CYS A 247 -6.17 10.49 -8.57
CA CYS A 247 -6.13 9.11 -8.08
C CYS A 247 -6.34 9.00 -6.57
N PHE A 248 -5.84 9.98 -5.79
CA PHE A 248 -5.86 9.95 -4.34
C PHE A 248 -6.77 11.03 -3.75
N THR A 249 -7.56 10.67 -2.75
CA THR A 249 -8.39 11.60 -1.97
C THR A 249 -7.54 12.63 -1.25
N ASN A 250 -6.49 12.18 -0.56
CA ASN A 250 -5.52 13.01 0.13
C ASN A 250 -4.11 12.70 -0.37
N VAL A 251 -3.33 13.75 -0.62
CA VAL A 251 -1.91 13.62 -0.96
C VAL A 251 -1.15 14.52 0.01
N ASN A 252 -0.38 13.89 0.90
CA ASN A 252 0.33 14.57 1.97
C ASN A 252 1.84 14.41 1.77
N CYS A 253 2.63 15.28 2.39
CA CYS A 253 4.09 15.14 2.43
C CYS A 253 4.63 15.50 3.80
N PHE A 254 5.55 14.70 4.31
CA PHE A 254 6.21 14.90 5.60
C PHE A 254 7.72 14.85 5.41
N LEU A 255 8.43 15.87 5.90
CA LEU A 255 9.89 15.95 5.81
C LEU A 255 10.50 15.50 7.14
N LEU A 256 11.24 14.39 7.11
CA LEU A 256 11.86 13.80 8.28
C LEU A 256 13.38 14.07 8.25
N PRO A 257 13.99 14.53 9.36
CA PRO A 257 15.44 14.74 9.43
C PRO A 257 16.21 13.42 9.34
N HIS A 258 17.53 13.52 9.27
CA HIS A 258 18.40 12.35 9.35
C HIS A 258 18.42 11.79 10.79
N PRO A 259 18.30 10.46 11.01
CA PRO A 259 18.18 9.88 12.36
C PRO A 259 19.47 9.92 13.18
N GLY A 260 20.59 10.30 12.56
CA GLY A 260 21.92 10.38 13.18
C GLY A 260 22.89 9.35 12.61
N LEU A 261 24.19 9.64 12.65
CA LEU A 261 25.22 8.78 12.04
C LEU A 261 25.31 7.41 12.70
N LYS A 262 25.02 7.31 14.00
CA LYS A 262 24.99 6.02 14.72
C LYS A 262 23.94 5.08 14.12
N VAL A 263 22.72 5.58 13.90
CA VAL A 263 21.64 4.81 13.26
C VAL A 263 22.02 4.38 11.84
N ALA A 264 22.63 5.28 11.07
CA ALA A 264 22.92 5.04 9.65
C ALA A 264 24.11 4.09 9.41
N THR A 265 25.11 4.09 10.31
CA THR A 265 26.40 3.42 10.05
C THR A 265 26.76 2.31 11.02
N SER A 266 26.13 2.26 12.20
CA SER A 266 26.47 1.25 13.22
C SER A 266 25.84 -0.10 12.86
N PRO A 267 26.64 -1.16 12.68
CA PRO A 267 26.10 -2.51 12.48
C PRO A 267 25.46 -3.08 13.76
N ASN A 268 25.74 -2.49 14.92
CA ASN A 268 25.26 -2.93 16.23
C ASN A 268 24.07 -2.10 16.73
N PHE A 269 23.53 -1.21 15.92
CA PHE A 269 22.36 -0.42 16.30
C PHE A 269 21.14 -1.33 16.39
N ASP A 270 20.49 -1.34 17.55
CA ASP A 270 19.35 -2.18 17.89
C ASP A 270 18.06 -1.37 18.14
N GLY A 271 18.05 -0.09 17.76
CA GLY A 271 16.85 0.75 17.82
C GLY A 271 16.68 1.56 19.11
N ARG A 272 17.64 1.52 20.04
CA ARG A 272 17.61 2.33 21.26
C ARG A 272 17.55 3.83 20.96
N LEU A 273 16.72 4.56 21.70
CA LEU A 273 16.47 5.98 21.45
C LEU A 273 17.66 6.88 21.78
N ASN A 274 18.55 6.43 22.68
CA ASN A 274 19.78 7.13 23.05
C ASN A 274 20.77 7.32 21.89
N ASP A 275 20.65 6.49 20.86
CA ASP A 275 21.49 6.57 19.66
C ASP A 275 20.81 7.31 18.49
N ILE A 276 19.57 7.78 18.68
CA ILE A 276 18.78 8.50 17.69
C ILE A 276 18.81 10.00 17.99
N ALA A 277 19.02 10.82 16.96
CA ALA A 277 19.04 12.27 17.06
C ALA A 277 17.72 12.85 17.62
N ASP A 278 17.81 13.86 18.48
CA ASP A 278 16.65 14.46 19.15
C ASP A 278 15.62 15.06 18.17
N GLU A 279 16.09 15.81 17.17
CA GLU A 279 15.20 16.36 16.13
C GLU A 279 14.41 15.27 15.40
N PHE A 280 15.01 14.10 15.19
CA PHE A 280 14.31 12.96 14.59
C PHE A 280 13.23 12.40 15.51
N LYS A 281 13.52 12.27 16.80
CA LYS A 281 12.54 11.84 17.81
C LYS A 281 11.36 12.83 17.89
N ASP A 282 11.63 14.14 17.85
CA ASP A 282 10.61 15.19 17.88
C ASP A 282 9.68 15.14 16.66
N GLN A 283 10.23 14.85 15.48
CA GLN A 283 9.43 14.71 14.27
C GLN A 283 8.68 13.37 14.23
N LEU A 284 9.24 12.28 14.77
CA LEU A 284 8.50 11.02 14.97
C LEU A 284 7.30 11.20 15.91
N LYS A 285 7.45 12.01 16.97
CA LYS A 285 6.37 12.38 17.90
C LYS A 285 5.18 13.07 17.22
N GLN A 286 5.38 13.64 16.03
CA GLN A 286 4.33 14.24 15.22
C GLN A 286 3.84 13.29 14.13
N LEU A 287 4.75 12.64 13.41
CA LEU A 287 4.43 11.75 12.28
C LEU A 287 3.58 10.56 12.71
N ILE A 288 3.95 9.86 13.78
CA ILE A 288 3.31 8.61 14.16
C ILE A 288 1.84 8.83 14.60
N PRO A 289 1.53 9.80 15.49
CA PRO A 289 0.15 10.15 15.78
C PRO A 289 -0.63 10.66 14.56
N PHE A 290 0.00 11.43 13.66
CA PHE A 290 -0.67 11.88 12.44
C PHE A 290 -1.17 10.72 11.57
N VAL A 291 -0.48 9.58 11.59
CA VAL A 291 -0.88 8.38 10.84
C VAL A 291 -1.86 7.50 11.63
N LEU A 292 -1.66 7.34 12.94
CA LEU A 292 -2.32 6.29 13.73
C LEU A 292 -3.25 6.76 14.85
N ASP A 293 -3.35 8.06 15.10
CA ASP A 293 -4.30 8.57 16.08
C ASP A 293 -5.73 8.10 15.74
N PRO A 294 -6.55 7.66 16.72
CA PRO A 294 -7.88 7.16 16.46
C PRO A 294 -8.79 8.11 15.67
N SER A 295 -8.55 9.42 15.74
CA SER A 295 -9.27 10.43 14.93
C SER A 295 -8.82 10.48 13.46
N GLN A 296 -7.57 10.09 13.18
CA GLN A 296 -6.96 10.11 11.85
C GLN A 296 -7.14 8.78 11.09
N LEU A 297 -7.48 7.68 11.77
CA LEU A 297 -7.64 6.38 11.14
C LEU A 297 -8.73 6.38 10.05
N LEU A 298 -8.32 6.12 8.81
CA LEU A 298 -9.21 6.01 7.66
C LEU A 298 -9.48 4.55 7.33
N GLU A 299 -10.73 4.10 7.51
CA GLU A 299 -11.15 2.76 7.09
C GLU A 299 -10.95 2.61 5.58
N LYS A 300 -10.46 1.45 5.14
CA LYS A 300 -10.25 1.13 3.73
C LYS A 300 -11.57 1.21 3.01
N GLU A 301 -11.56 1.98 1.94
CA GLU A 301 -12.68 2.14 1.03
C GLU A 301 -12.27 1.67 -0.37
N ILE A 302 -13.13 0.88 -1.00
CA ILE A 302 -13.00 0.50 -2.40
C ILE A 302 -14.34 0.79 -3.07
N ASN A 303 -14.32 1.63 -4.10
CA ASN A 303 -15.51 2.03 -4.87
C ASN A 303 -16.64 2.59 -3.99
N GLY A 304 -16.38 3.46 -3.02
CA GLY A 304 -17.45 4.06 -2.21
C GLY A 304 -17.86 3.25 -0.99
N SER A 305 -17.33 2.03 -0.81
CA SER A 305 -17.76 1.10 0.25
C SER A 305 -16.61 0.74 1.19
N LYS A 306 -16.89 0.75 2.50
CA LYS A 306 -15.94 0.34 3.53
C LYS A 306 -15.67 -1.16 3.42
N VAL A 307 -14.42 -1.54 3.62
CA VAL A 307 -13.92 -2.92 3.51
C VAL A 307 -13.68 -3.47 4.89
N THR A 308 -14.14 -4.69 5.15
CA THR A 308 -13.85 -5.44 6.38
C THR A 308 -12.57 -6.27 6.25
N CYS A 309 -12.04 -6.80 7.35
CA CYS A 309 -10.89 -7.72 7.29
C CYS A 309 -11.15 -8.94 6.38
N ARG A 310 -12.36 -9.54 6.46
CA ARG A 310 -12.79 -10.60 5.55
C ARG A 310 -12.84 -10.13 4.10
N GLY A 311 -13.38 -8.95 3.84
CA GLY A 311 -13.43 -8.38 2.49
C GLY A 311 -12.04 -8.15 1.91
N LEU A 312 -11.10 -7.68 2.73
CA LEU A 312 -9.72 -7.40 2.35
C LEU A 312 -8.98 -8.65 1.85
N LEU A 313 -9.13 -9.79 2.53
CA LEU A 313 -8.58 -11.08 2.09
C LEU A 313 -8.99 -11.41 0.65
N GLU A 314 -10.26 -11.18 0.33
CA GLU A 314 -10.76 -11.53 -0.98
C GLU A 314 -10.33 -10.54 -2.07
N TYR A 315 -10.18 -9.26 -1.74
CA TYR A 315 -9.52 -8.29 -2.63
C TYR A 315 -8.08 -8.69 -2.92
N PHE A 316 -7.32 -9.18 -1.92
CA PHE A 316 -5.97 -9.72 -2.14
C PHE A 316 -5.99 -10.89 -3.13
N LYS A 317 -6.87 -11.87 -2.93
CA LYS A 317 -7.04 -13.03 -3.82
C LYS A 317 -7.44 -12.63 -5.23
N ALA A 318 -8.25 -11.59 -5.38
CA ALA A 318 -8.68 -11.10 -6.67
C ALA A 318 -7.55 -10.35 -7.38
N TYR A 319 -6.88 -9.42 -6.68
CA TYR A 319 -5.80 -8.61 -7.26
C TYR A 319 -4.58 -9.45 -7.64
N ILE A 320 -4.13 -10.38 -6.79
CA ILE A 320 -2.93 -11.18 -7.07
C ILE A 320 -3.06 -11.95 -8.40
N LYS A 321 -4.26 -12.46 -8.71
CA LYS A 321 -4.54 -13.21 -9.95
C LYS A 321 -4.35 -12.35 -11.20
N ILE A 322 -4.63 -11.05 -11.13
CA ILE A 322 -4.45 -10.12 -12.24
C ILE A 322 -2.94 -9.87 -12.51
N TYR A 323 -2.13 -9.93 -11.46
CA TYR A 323 -0.67 -9.73 -11.53
C TYR A 323 0.13 -11.00 -11.80
N GLN A 324 -0.52 -12.17 -11.84
CA GLN A 324 0.12 -13.45 -12.21
C GLN A 324 0.36 -13.60 -13.73
N GLY A 325 -0.07 -12.65 -14.56
CA GLY A 325 0.20 -12.64 -16.00
C GLY A 325 1.65 -12.28 -16.36
N GLU A 326 2.05 -12.55 -17.61
CA GLU A 326 3.39 -12.20 -18.12
C GLU A 326 3.63 -10.68 -18.18
N ASP A 327 2.60 -9.89 -18.48
CA ASP A 327 2.66 -8.44 -18.54
C ASP A 327 2.07 -7.77 -17.29
N LEU A 328 2.43 -6.51 -17.04
CA LEU A 328 1.67 -5.68 -16.10
C LEU A 328 0.20 -5.61 -16.57
N PRO A 329 -0.77 -5.80 -15.66
CA PRO A 329 -2.16 -5.83 -16.06
C PRO A 329 -2.60 -4.49 -16.62
N HIS A 330 -3.41 -4.53 -17.68
CA HIS A 330 -4.02 -3.34 -18.21
C HIS A 330 -4.90 -2.67 -17.12
N PRO A 331 -4.84 -1.35 -16.92
CA PRO A 331 -5.59 -0.67 -15.86
C PRO A 331 -7.10 -0.97 -15.85
N LYS A 332 -7.70 -1.16 -17.03
CA LYS A 332 -9.09 -1.62 -17.18
C LYS A 332 -9.38 -2.95 -16.49
N SER A 333 -8.46 -3.91 -16.57
CA SER A 333 -8.61 -5.23 -15.91
C SER A 333 -8.63 -5.09 -14.40
N MET A 334 -7.77 -4.23 -13.85
CA MET A 334 -7.76 -3.92 -12.42
C MET A 334 -9.11 -3.33 -11.99
N LEU A 335 -9.69 -2.44 -12.80
CA LEU A 335 -10.93 -1.72 -12.44
C LEU A 335 -12.11 -2.68 -12.46
N LEU A 336 -12.20 -3.50 -13.51
CA LEU A 336 -13.23 -4.50 -13.65
C LEU A 336 -13.24 -5.50 -12.49
N VAL A 337 -12.08 -5.91 -11.98
CA VAL A 337 -12.02 -6.79 -10.81
C VAL A 337 -12.54 -6.09 -9.56
N SER A 338 -12.14 -4.85 -9.30
CA SER A 338 -12.66 -4.06 -8.17
C SER A 338 -14.19 -3.92 -8.23
N LEU A 339 -14.76 -3.70 -9.43
CA LEU A 339 -16.21 -3.56 -9.65
C LEU A 339 -16.95 -4.89 -9.53
N ALA A 340 -16.42 -5.96 -10.12
CA ALA A 340 -17.02 -7.28 -10.07
C ALA A 340 -17.08 -7.80 -8.63
N TRP A 341 -15.99 -7.65 -7.88
CA TRP A 341 -15.93 -8.08 -6.49
C TRP A 341 -16.89 -7.32 -5.60
N ARG A 342 -17.04 -6.01 -5.85
CA ARG A 342 -18.04 -5.19 -5.14
C ARG A 342 -19.45 -5.74 -5.33
N ARG A 343 -19.87 -5.97 -6.58
CA ARG A 343 -21.23 -6.48 -6.88
C ARG A 343 -21.48 -7.80 -6.16
N GLU A 344 -20.47 -8.66 -6.14
CA GLU A 344 -20.55 -9.94 -5.42
C GLU A 344 -20.72 -9.75 -3.92
N MET A 345 -19.98 -8.83 -3.30
CA MET A 345 -20.11 -8.52 -1.88
C MET A 345 -21.48 -7.93 -1.54
N GLU A 346 -22.02 -7.06 -2.40
CA GLU A 346 -23.38 -6.51 -2.25
C GLU A 346 -24.44 -7.61 -2.38
N ASP A 347 -24.32 -8.50 -3.36
CA ASP A 347 -25.20 -9.64 -3.57
C ASP A 347 -25.16 -10.61 -2.36
N LEU A 348 -23.97 -10.95 -1.86
CA LEU A 348 -23.79 -11.80 -0.69
C LEU A 348 -24.36 -11.17 0.58
N ALA A 349 -24.19 -9.86 0.78
CA ALA A 349 -24.79 -9.15 1.90
C ALA A 349 -26.33 -9.17 1.83
N CYS A 350 -26.89 -8.97 0.63
CA CYS A 350 -28.33 -9.10 0.40
C CYS A 350 -28.82 -10.52 0.71
N ILE A 351 -28.13 -11.56 0.24
CA ILE A 351 -28.48 -12.96 0.49
C ILE A 351 -28.39 -13.29 1.99
N ALA A 352 -27.32 -12.85 2.68
CA ALA A 352 -27.13 -13.08 4.10
C ALA A 352 -28.22 -12.39 4.95
N SER A 353 -28.70 -11.22 4.53
CA SER A 353 -29.85 -10.55 5.15
C SER A 353 -31.19 -11.26 4.88
N ALA A 354 -31.27 -12.03 3.79
CA ALA A 354 -32.49 -12.70 3.34
C ALA A 354 -32.64 -14.15 3.82
N LYS A 355 -31.54 -14.89 4.07
CA LYS A 355 -31.57 -16.29 4.55
C LYS A 355 -30.32 -16.68 5.37
N PRO A 356 -30.45 -17.43 6.49
CA PRO A 356 -29.31 -18.04 7.14
C PRO A 356 -28.94 -19.37 6.46
N ALA A 357 -27.74 -19.37 5.87
CA ALA A 357 -26.89 -20.49 5.47
C ALA A 357 -27.16 -21.24 4.13
N GLU A 358 -26.01 -21.54 3.51
CA GLU A 358 -25.68 -22.51 2.45
C GLU A 358 -25.69 -22.08 0.97
N LEU A 359 -24.57 -22.42 0.31
CA LEU A 359 -24.24 -22.39 -1.13
C LEU A 359 -23.84 -21.03 -1.75
N ALA A 360 -22.62 -20.56 -1.45
CA ALA A 360 -21.99 -19.45 -2.18
C ALA A 360 -20.59 -19.75 -2.78
N PRO A 361 -19.64 -20.42 -2.08
CA PRO A 361 -18.22 -20.31 -2.47
C PRO A 361 -17.83 -20.86 -3.86
N VAL A 362 -18.46 -21.96 -4.32
CA VAL A 362 -18.05 -22.65 -5.56
C VAL A 362 -18.58 -21.95 -6.81
N ALA A 363 -19.80 -21.40 -6.76
CA ALA A 363 -20.36 -20.63 -7.87
C ALA A 363 -19.58 -19.32 -8.10
N VAL A 364 -19.10 -18.72 -7.01
CA VAL A 364 -18.31 -17.48 -6.99
C VAL A 364 -16.95 -17.65 -7.67
N ALA A 365 -16.19 -18.68 -7.30
CA ALA A 365 -14.89 -18.96 -7.92
C ALA A 365 -14.99 -19.20 -9.43
N ASN A 366 -16.06 -19.87 -9.87
CA ASN A 366 -16.31 -20.13 -11.29
C ASN A 366 -16.65 -18.84 -12.06
N LYS A 367 -17.45 -17.95 -11.46
CA LYS A 367 -17.82 -16.66 -12.08
C LYS A 367 -16.63 -15.71 -12.21
N ILE A 368 -15.74 -15.66 -11.22
CA ILE A 368 -14.47 -14.91 -11.31
C ILE A 368 -13.60 -15.48 -12.43
N THR A 369 -13.47 -16.81 -12.49
CA THR A 369 -12.66 -17.49 -13.51
C THR A 369 -13.21 -17.25 -14.92
N GLU A 370 -14.54 -17.21 -15.07
CA GLU A 370 -15.21 -16.94 -16.34
C GLU A 370 -15.11 -15.47 -16.76
N LEU A 371 -15.27 -14.53 -15.82
CA LEU A 371 -15.03 -13.10 -16.07
C LEU A 371 -13.56 -12.86 -16.44
N TYR A 372 -12.63 -13.50 -15.75
CA TYR A 372 -11.20 -13.42 -16.02
C TYR A 372 -10.88 -13.96 -17.41
N ARG A 373 -11.42 -15.12 -17.80
CA ARG A 373 -11.29 -15.60 -19.19
C ARG A 373 -11.78 -14.55 -20.18
N LYS A 374 -12.91 -13.90 -19.92
CA LYS A 374 -13.50 -12.89 -20.78
C LYS A 374 -12.65 -11.61 -20.88
N ILE A 375 -12.01 -11.21 -19.78
CA ILE A 375 -11.10 -10.06 -19.72
C ILE A 375 -9.79 -10.37 -20.44
N CYS A 376 -9.18 -11.54 -20.18
CA CYS A 376 -7.92 -11.96 -20.80
C CYS A 376 -8.07 -12.35 -22.29
N SER A 377 -9.25 -12.77 -22.73
CA SER A 377 -9.52 -13.06 -24.15
C SER A 377 -9.72 -11.80 -25.00
N ASN A 378 -9.99 -10.64 -24.39
CA ASN A 378 -10.06 -9.35 -25.09
C ASN A 378 -8.67 -8.69 -25.13
N LYS A 379 -7.67 -9.36 -25.73
CA LYS A 379 -6.52 -8.63 -26.26
C LYS A 379 -7.00 -7.82 -27.47
N PRO A 380 -6.76 -6.50 -27.55
CA PRO A 380 -6.94 -5.81 -28.81
C PRO A 380 -6.01 -6.47 -29.83
N ALA A 381 -6.58 -6.96 -30.94
CA ALA A 381 -5.78 -7.41 -32.06
C ALA A 381 -4.85 -6.25 -32.46
N ASN A 382 -3.55 -6.54 -32.58
CA ASN A 382 -2.55 -5.61 -33.08
C ASN A 382 -3.09 -4.87 -34.31
N ALA A 383 -3.18 -3.54 -34.20
CA ALA A 383 -3.23 -2.67 -35.35
C ALA A 383 -1.86 -2.69 -36.03
N THR A 384 -1.59 -3.77 -36.76
CA THR A 384 -0.53 -3.84 -37.75
C THR A 384 -1.17 -4.10 -39.10
N GLN A 385 -1.52 -3.02 -39.80
CA GLN A 385 -1.46 -2.86 -41.26
C GLN A 385 -2.13 -1.54 -41.62
N ASP A 386 -1.31 -0.49 -41.77
CA ASP A 386 -1.44 0.47 -42.88
C ASP A 386 -0.15 1.29 -42.98
N SER A 387 0.92 0.58 -43.35
CA SER A 387 2.05 1.18 -44.05
C SER A 387 1.89 0.81 -45.53
N GLY A 388 1.29 1.70 -46.32
CA GLY A 388 1.05 1.45 -47.73
C GLY A 388 0.75 2.74 -48.51
N CYS A 389 1.74 3.15 -49.30
CA CYS A 389 1.63 4.03 -50.47
C CYS A 389 1.60 5.56 -50.24
N TYR A 390 2.77 6.10 -49.91
CA TYR A 390 3.20 7.36 -50.52
C TYR A 390 3.61 7.09 -51.98
N HIS A 391 2.81 7.54 -52.94
CA HIS A 391 3.32 7.85 -54.28
C HIS A 391 2.72 9.16 -54.81
N ASN A 392 3.64 10.07 -55.10
CA ASN A 392 3.47 11.31 -55.83
C ASN A 392 2.63 11.17 -57.10
N THR A 393 1.69 12.09 -57.30
CA THR A 393 1.55 12.78 -58.58
C THR A 393 1.30 14.27 -58.35
N SER A 394 2.28 15.07 -58.75
CA SER A 394 2.22 16.50 -58.94
C SER A 394 1.34 16.90 -60.11
N SER A 395 1.07 18.20 -60.20
CA SER A 395 0.52 18.99 -61.32
C SER A 395 -1.03 19.01 -61.36
N SER A 396 -1.72 20.13 -61.52
CA SER A 396 -1.35 21.54 -61.77
C SER A 396 -2.62 22.39 -61.81
N LEU A 397 -2.48 23.68 -61.51
CA LEU A 397 -3.21 24.89 -61.95
C LEU A 397 -3.59 25.78 -60.75
N ARG A 398 -2.80 26.81 -60.39
CA ARG A 398 -2.58 28.13 -61.02
C ARG A 398 -3.80 29.07 -61.05
N ILE A 399 -3.59 30.20 -60.37
CA ILE A 399 -4.04 31.58 -60.64
C ILE A 399 -5.52 31.83 -60.27
N THR A 400 -5.90 32.84 -59.48
CA THR A 400 -5.36 34.19 -59.22
C THR A 400 -5.03 34.49 -57.77
#